data_AF-X1ARN8-F1
#
_entry.id   AF-X1ARN8-F1
#
_cell.length_a   1.000
_cell.length_b   1.000
_cell.length_c   1.000
_cell.angle_alpha   90.00
_cell.angle_beta   90.00
_cell.angle_gamma   90.00
#
_symmetry.space_group_name_H-M   'P 1'
#
loop_
_entity.id
_entity.type
_entity.pdbx_description
1 polymer ?
#
loop_
_entity_poly.entity_id
_entity_poly.type
_entity_poly.pdbx_seq_one_letter_code
_entity_poly.pdbx_strand_id
1 'polypeptide(L)'
;MIFSKPVSDIIKARTSWRTYSGEILKDDIRDAMIKLMKENDFESPFSEFAGNARFELLSLPEFDPSEKQKLGTYGTIEGAQDFIVGAVESSKYDREHYGYIMESIILAATDLGLGTCWLGGTFNKSLFSAKIKKRENEIVPAITPIGYPVDRTSREI
;
A
#
# COMPACT_ATOMS: atom_id res chain seq x y z
N MET A 1 -16.80 -1.75 2.61
CA MET A 1 -16.04 -2.99 2.30
C MET A 1 -16.76 -4.20 2.86
N ILE A 2 -16.88 -5.27 2.08
CA ILE A 2 -17.37 -6.59 2.53
C ILE A 2 -16.18 -7.55 2.49
N PHE A 3 -15.86 -8.16 3.62
CA PHE A 3 -14.77 -9.12 3.74
C PHE A 3 -15.28 -10.56 3.64
N SER A 4 -14.43 -11.48 3.19
CA SER A 4 -14.73 -12.91 3.07
C SER A 4 -14.90 -13.62 4.41
N LYS A 5 -14.35 -13.02 5.48
CA LYS A 5 -14.39 -13.51 6.87
C LYS A 5 -14.52 -12.33 7.85
N PRO A 6 -14.78 -12.57 9.15
CA PRO A 6 -14.85 -11.49 10.14
C PRO A 6 -13.58 -10.64 10.12
N VAL A 7 -13.74 -9.31 10.12
CA VAL A 7 -12.61 -8.37 10.08
C VAL A 7 -11.64 -8.58 11.25
N SER A 8 -12.13 -9.00 12.42
CA SER A 8 -11.29 -9.35 13.57
C SER A 8 -10.30 -10.48 13.28
N ASP A 9 -10.66 -11.44 12.42
CA ASP A 9 -9.78 -12.55 12.06
C ASP A 9 -8.74 -12.11 11.03
N ILE A 10 -9.11 -11.20 10.14
CA ILE A 10 -8.18 -10.57 9.18
C ILE A 10 -7.15 -9.72 9.95
N ILE A 11 -7.60 -8.91 10.91
CA ILE A 11 -6.73 -8.08 11.76
C ILE A 11 -5.71 -8.96 12.50
N LYS A 12 -6.14 -10.11 13.04
CA LYS A 12 -5.23 -11.07 13.71
C LYS A 12 -4.27 -11.75 12.74
N ALA A 13 -4.70 -12.01 11.50
CA ALA A 13 -3.88 -12.66 10.49
C ALA A 13 -2.85 -11.71 9.86
N ARG A 14 -3.15 -10.41 9.80
CA ARG A 14 -2.30 -9.38 9.21
C ARG A 14 -0.94 -9.35 9.92
N THR A 15 0.12 -9.57 9.15
CA THR A 15 1.51 -9.37 9.57
C THR A 15 2.26 -8.56 8.52
N SER A 16 3.40 -7.99 8.90
CA SER A 16 4.27 -7.26 7.97
C SER A 16 5.12 -8.26 7.18
N TRP A 17 4.70 -8.52 5.94
CA TRP A 17 5.43 -9.37 5.01
C TRP A 17 6.54 -8.59 4.31
N ARG A 18 7.77 -9.10 4.37
CA ARG A 18 8.95 -8.41 3.82
C ARG A 18 9.61 -9.17 2.69
N THR A 19 9.27 -10.44 2.53
CA THR A 19 9.73 -11.30 1.44
C THR A 19 8.55 -11.78 0.60
N TYR A 20 8.66 -11.65 -0.73
CA TYR A 20 7.61 -11.93 -1.70
C TYR A 20 8.13 -12.83 -2.82
N SER A 21 7.23 -13.54 -3.52
CA SER A 21 7.60 -14.56 -4.52
C SER A 21 8.31 -14.01 -5.77
N GLY A 22 8.25 -12.70 -6.03
CA GLY A 22 8.73 -12.13 -7.29
C GLY A 22 7.70 -12.10 -8.40
N GLU A 23 6.51 -12.65 -8.18
CA GLU A 23 5.42 -12.64 -9.16
C GLU A 23 4.65 -11.32 -9.13
N ILE A 24 4.20 -10.87 -10.29
CA ILE A 24 3.27 -9.74 -10.44
C ILE A 24 1.87 -10.21 -10.02
N LEU A 25 1.07 -9.32 -9.46
CA LEU A 25 -0.33 -9.62 -9.16
C LEU A 25 -1.09 -10.05 -10.42
N LYS A 26 -1.83 -11.16 -10.31
CA LYS A 26 -2.76 -11.62 -11.36
C LYS A 26 -3.81 -10.55 -11.67
N ASP A 27 -4.26 -10.50 -12.92
CA ASP A 27 -5.16 -9.45 -13.43
C ASP A 27 -6.45 -9.33 -12.61
N ASP A 28 -7.06 -10.44 -12.21
CA ASP A 28 -8.29 -10.48 -11.40
C ASP A 28 -8.09 -9.82 -10.02
N ILE A 29 -6.99 -10.15 -9.35
CA ILE A 29 -6.61 -9.58 -8.06
C ILE A 29 -6.21 -8.11 -8.21
N ARG A 30 -5.46 -7.78 -9.27
CA ARG A 30 -5.03 -6.42 -9.59
C ARG A 30 -6.23 -5.51 -9.80
N ASP A 31 -7.19 -5.95 -10.62
CA ASP A 31 -8.42 -5.23 -10.90
C ASP A 31 -9.28 -5.08 -9.64
N ALA A 32 -9.37 -6.11 -8.80
CA ALA A 32 -10.07 -6.02 -7.52
C ALA A 32 -9.45 -4.94 -6.60
N MET A 33 -8.11 -4.86 -6.52
CA MET A 33 -7.43 -3.85 -5.71
C MET A 33 -7.58 -2.44 -6.30
N ILE A 34 -7.49 -2.28 -7.62
CA ILE A 34 -7.69 -0.98 -8.29
C ILE A 34 -9.14 -0.51 -8.08
N LYS A 35 -10.11 -1.42 -8.25
CA LYS A 35 -11.52 -1.15 -8.04
C LYS A 35 -11.77 -0.74 -6.59
N LEU A 36 -11.20 -1.47 -5.63
CA LEU A 36 -11.27 -1.13 -4.21
C LEU A 36 -10.83 0.32 -3.96
N MET A 37 -9.68 0.72 -4.50
CA MET A 37 -9.10 2.05 -4.29
C MET A 37 -9.83 3.18 -5.02
N LYS A 38 -10.53 2.88 -6.12
CA LYS A 38 -11.24 3.90 -6.92
C LYS A 38 -12.71 4.06 -6.56
N GLU A 39 -13.37 2.98 -6.17
CA GLU A 39 -14.84 2.95 -6.01
C GLU A 39 -15.31 3.00 -4.55
N ASN A 40 -14.42 2.79 -3.57
CA ASN A 40 -14.81 3.00 -2.18
C ASN A 40 -14.66 4.47 -1.81
N ASP A 41 -15.75 5.02 -1.28
CA ASP A 41 -15.66 6.23 -0.48
C ASP A 41 -15.04 5.86 0.85
N PHE A 42 -13.76 6.15 1.01
CA PHE A 42 -13.02 5.78 2.20
C PHE A 42 -13.30 6.81 3.30
N GLU A 43 -14.52 6.76 3.83
CA GLU A 43 -14.86 7.53 5.03
C GLU A 43 -14.06 7.00 6.24
N SER A 44 -13.60 7.94 7.04
CA SER A 44 -12.88 7.72 8.28
C SER A 44 -13.45 8.66 9.36
N PRO A 45 -13.16 8.40 10.64
CA PRO A 45 -13.47 9.35 11.72
C PRO A 45 -12.86 10.75 11.54
N PHE A 46 -11.92 10.93 10.60
CA PHE A 46 -11.22 12.18 10.33
C PHE A 46 -11.69 12.87 9.05
N SER A 47 -12.63 12.29 8.30
CA SER A 47 -13.02 12.79 6.97
C SER A 47 -13.63 14.20 6.99
N GLU A 48 -14.19 14.64 8.12
CA GLU A 48 -14.68 16.02 8.27
C GLU A 48 -13.55 17.06 8.43
N PHE A 49 -12.34 16.62 8.80
CA PHE A 49 -11.20 17.48 9.13
C PHE A 49 -10.05 17.36 8.13
N ALA A 50 -9.95 16.21 7.47
CA ALA A 50 -8.92 15.88 6.52
C ALA A 50 -9.40 16.10 5.08
N GLY A 51 -8.47 16.51 4.21
CA GLY A 51 -8.71 16.58 2.78
C GLY A 51 -8.64 15.21 2.12
N ASN A 52 -8.85 15.17 0.80
CA ASN A 52 -9.03 13.92 0.09
C ASN A 52 -7.75 13.05 0.09
N ALA A 53 -7.94 11.73 0.20
CA ALA A 53 -6.87 10.74 0.03
C ALA A 53 -7.11 9.92 -1.24
N ARG A 54 -6.02 9.60 -1.95
CA ARG A 54 -6.06 8.76 -3.15
C ARG A 54 -4.93 7.75 -3.12
N PHE A 55 -5.18 6.58 -3.70
CA PHE A 55 -4.24 5.47 -3.73
C PHE A 55 -4.12 4.92 -5.14
N GLU A 56 -2.90 4.53 -5.50
CA GLU A 56 -2.57 3.95 -6.80
C GLU A 56 -1.74 2.69 -6.60
N LEU A 57 -1.97 1.70 -7.47
CA LEU A 57 -1.16 0.49 -7.56
C LEU A 57 -0.11 0.69 -8.66
N LEU A 58 1.14 0.71 -8.26
CA LEU A 58 2.28 0.85 -9.15
C LEU A 58 2.95 -0.50 -9.36
N SER A 59 3.23 -0.85 -10.61
CA SER A 59 3.98 -2.07 -10.94
C SER A 59 5.44 -1.72 -11.24
N LEU A 60 6.38 -2.29 -10.50
CA LEU A 60 7.81 -2.09 -10.73
C LEU A 60 8.26 -2.41 -12.15
N PRO A 61 7.77 -3.45 -12.84
CA PRO A 61 8.11 -3.69 -14.25
C PRO A 61 7.99 -2.45 -15.14
N GLU A 62 7.04 -1.54 -14.86
CA GLU A 62 6.79 -0.28 -15.57
C GLU A 62 7.80 0.84 -15.25
N PHE A 63 8.71 0.63 -14.29
CA PHE A 63 9.73 1.59 -13.89
C PHE A 63 10.97 1.43 -14.77
N ASP A 64 11.65 2.55 -15.01
CA ASP A 64 12.95 2.52 -15.68
C ASP A 64 13.97 1.77 -14.82
N PRO A 65 14.96 1.09 -15.42
CA PRO A 65 15.99 0.36 -14.68
C PRO A 65 16.73 1.21 -13.62
N SER A 66 16.92 2.50 -13.90
CA SER A 66 17.59 3.43 -12.98
C SER A 66 16.74 3.80 -11.76
N GLU A 67 15.40 3.73 -11.88
CA GLU A 67 14.46 4.00 -10.80
C GLU A 67 14.31 2.79 -9.88
N LYS A 68 14.33 1.57 -10.45
CA LYS A 68 14.30 0.30 -9.70
C LYS A 68 15.44 0.17 -8.68
N GLN A 69 16.60 0.76 -8.97
CA GLN A 69 17.73 0.79 -8.03
C GLN A 69 17.56 1.81 -6.89
N LYS A 70 16.61 2.73 -7.03
CA LYS A 70 16.41 3.89 -6.15
C LYS A 70 15.11 3.81 -5.35
N LEU A 71 14.50 2.62 -5.20
CA LEU A 71 13.25 2.47 -4.45
C LEU A 71 13.38 2.85 -2.97
N GLY A 72 14.59 2.78 -2.41
CA GLY A 72 14.83 3.10 -1.00
C GLY A 72 14.32 2.03 -0.03
N THR A 73 14.01 0.83 -0.53
CA THR A 73 13.51 -0.32 0.23
C THR A 73 14.56 -1.43 0.40
N TYR A 74 15.77 -1.22 -0.13
CA TYR A 74 16.85 -2.22 -0.11
C TYR A 74 17.18 -2.67 1.31
N GLY A 75 17.33 -3.99 1.48
CA GLY A 75 17.60 -4.62 2.79
C GLY A 75 16.37 -4.74 3.70
N THR A 76 15.24 -4.14 3.35
CA THR A 76 13.98 -4.24 4.13
C THR A 76 12.87 -5.00 3.41
N ILE A 77 12.80 -4.90 2.08
CA ILE A 77 11.82 -5.59 1.23
C ILE A 77 12.54 -6.37 0.14
N GLU A 78 12.09 -7.58 -0.11
CA GLU A 78 12.67 -8.51 -1.08
C GLU A 78 11.57 -9.12 -1.97
N GLY A 79 11.77 -9.11 -3.29
CA GLY A 79 10.87 -9.76 -4.25
C GLY A 79 9.56 -9.03 -4.58
N ALA A 80 9.18 -7.95 -3.89
CA ALA A 80 7.95 -7.22 -4.21
C ALA A 80 7.97 -6.64 -5.63
N GLN A 81 6.95 -6.92 -6.44
CA GLN A 81 6.78 -6.39 -7.79
C GLN A 81 5.79 -5.23 -7.88
N ASP A 82 4.88 -5.12 -6.91
CA ASP A 82 3.85 -4.09 -6.90
C ASP A 82 3.87 -3.32 -5.58
N PHE A 83 3.48 -2.05 -5.64
CA PHE A 83 3.42 -1.14 -4.49
C PHE A 83 2.11 -0.38 -4.52
N ILE A 84 1.44 -0.29 -3.37
CA ILE A 84 0.37 0.66 -3.14
C ILE A 84 1.00 1.94 -2.58
N VAL A 85 0.76 3.03 -3.29
CA VAL A 85 1.23 4.36 -2.94
C VAL A 85 0.01 5.24 -2.81
N GLY A 86 -0.07 5.99 -1.71
CA GLY A 86 -1.15 6.93 -1.54
C GLY A 86 -0.66 8.34 -1.27
N ALA A 87 -1.49 9.30 -1.63
CA ALA A 87 -1.34 10.70 -1.31
C ALA A 87 -2.57 11.19 -0.55
N VAL A 88 -2.39 12.15 0.35
CA VAL A 88 -3.45 12.84 1.07
C VAL A 88 -3.22 14.34 1.02
N GLU A 89 -4.28 15.11 0.88
CA GLU A 89 -4.22 16.56 0.94
C GLU A 89 -3.84 17.04 2.34
N SER A 90 -2.89 17.99 2.39
CA SER A 90 -2.36 18.56 3.63
C SER A 90 -3.49 19.26 4.39
N SER A 91 -3.78 18.79 5.59
CA SER A 91 -4.96 19.17 6.35
C SER A 91 -4.84 18.73 7.80
N LYS A 92 -5.82 19.09 8.64
CA LYS A 92 -5.84 18.62 10.02
C LYS A 92 -6.14 17.12 10.01
N TYR A 93 -5.31 16.32 10.68
CA TYR A 93 -5.42 14.86 10.72
C TYR A 93 -5.17 14.15 9.38
N ASP A 94 -4.42 14.76 8.45
CA ASP A 94 -4.11 14.17 7.15
C ASP A 94 -3.47 12.77 7.25
N ARG A 95 -2.54 12.56 8.19
CA ARG A 95 -1.85 11.29 8.43
C ARG A 95 -2.75 10.25 9.07
N GLU A 96 -3.61 10.63 9.99
CA GLU A 96 -4.57 9.74 10.63
C GLU A 96 -5.65 9.29 9.65
N HIS A 97 -6.15 10.22 8.83
CA HIS A 97 -7.06 9.93 7.71
C HIS A 97 -6.41 8.94 6.74
N TYR A 98 -5.20 9.27 6.26
CA TYR A 98 -4.41 8.40 5.39
C TYR A 98 -4.17 7.01 6.01
N GLY A 99 -3.79 6.99 7.29
CA GLY A 99 -3.52 5.79 8.07
C GLY A 99 -4.69 4.83 8.11
N TYR A 100 -5.88 5.38 8.42
CA TYR A 100 -7.13 4.64 8.49
C TYR A 100 -7.48 3.99 7.14
N ILE A 101 -7.36 4.75 6.05
CA ILE A 101 -7.71 4.27 4.72
C ILE A 101 -6.71 3.20 4.25
N MET A 102 -5.41 3.47 4.39
CA MET A 102 -4.38 2.54 3.98
C MET A 102 -4.45 1.23 4.76
N GLU A 103 -4.75 1.26 6.07
CA GLU A 103 -4.96 0.04 6.84
C GLU A 103 -6.19 -0.73 6.33
N SER A 104 -7.26 -0.04 5.95
CA SER A 104 -8.43 -0.69 5.37
C SER A 104 -8.10 -1.39 4.04
N ILE A 105 -7.25 -0.78 3.21
CA ILE A 105 -6.73 -1.38 1.96
C ILE A 105 -5.82 -2.59 2.28
N ILE A 106 -4.97 -2.49 3.30
CA ILE A 106 -4.10 -3.57 3.76
C ILE A 106 -4.90 -4.78 4.26
N LEU A 107 -5.99 -4.54 4.99
CA LEU A 107 -6.88 -5.60 5.45
C LEU A 107 -7.59 -6.28 4.26
N ALA A 108 -8.00 -5.52 3.25
CA ALA A 108 -8.54 -6.11 2.01
C ALA A 108 -7.50 -6.97 1.27
N ALA A 109 -6.25 -6.49 1.15
CA ALA A 109 -5.17 -7.28 0.57
C ALA A 109 -4.90 -8.57 1.38
N THR A 110 -4.91 -8.47 2.72
CA THR A 110 -4.75 -9.62 3.62
C THR A 110 -5.88 -10.64 3.45
N ASP A 111 -7.11 -10.18 3.25
CA ASP A 111 -8.26 -11.05 3.02
C ASP A 111 -8.14 -11.82 1.70
N LEU A 112 -7.56 -11.19 0.68
CA LEU A 112 -7.21 -11.80 -0.62
C LEU A 112 -5.97 -12.72 -0.56
N GLY A 113 -5.36 -12.89 0.62
CA GLY A 113 -4.17 -13.73 0.81
C GLY A 113 -2.86 -13.08 0.38
N LEU A 114 -2.85 -11.76 0.17
CA LEU A 114 -1.65 -11.00 -0.18
C LEU A 114 -0.89 -10.53 1.06
N GLY A 115 0.42 -10.45 0.94
CA GLY A 115 1.30 -9.83 1.93
C GLY A 115 1.39 -8.31 1.71
N THR A 116 1.54 -7.57 2.80
CA THR A 116 1.81 -6.12 2.79
C THR A 116 2.78 -5.75 3.93
N CYS A 117 3.39 -4.58 3.87
CA CYS A 117 4.21 -4.03 4.96
C CYS A 117 4.19 -2.50 4.94
N TRP A 118 3.83 -1.88 6.06
CA TRP A 118 3.93 -0.44 6.21
C TRP A 118 5.37 0.07 6.04
N LEU A 119 5.58 1.01 5.11
CA LEU A 119 6.85 1.71 4.89
C LEU A 119 6.66 3.22 5.06
N GLY A 120 6.92 3.73 6.27
CA GLY A 120 6.86 5.17 6.57
C GLY A 120 8.23 5.87 6.59
N GLY A 121 9.33 5.14 6.82
CA GLY A 121 10.68 5.71 6.95
C GLY A 121 11.67 5.27 5.87
N THR A 122 11.44 4.11 5.24
CA THR A 122 12.40 3.45 4.34
C THR A 122 11.80 3.27 2.94
N PHE A 123 11.72 4.38 2.20
CA PHE A 123 11.41 4.41 0.78
C PHE A 123 11.87 5.74 0.17
N ASN A 124 12.09 5.77 -1.15
CA ASN A 124 12.40 7.01 -1.86
C ASN A 124 11.12 7.81 -2.12
N LYS A 125 10.78 8.68 -1.15
CA LYS A 125 9.58 9.50 -1.20
C LYS A 125 9.47 10.35 -2.46
N SER A 126 10.57 10.92 -2.95
CA SER A 126 10.56 11.75 -4.16
C SER A 126 10.21 10.94 -5.40
N LEU A 127 10.80 9.75 -5.57
CA LEU A 127 10.50 8.86 -6.69
C LEU A 127 9.03 8.45 -6.70
N PHE A 128 8.52 7.92 -5.58
CA PHE A 128 7.14 7.46 -5.50
C PHE A 128 6.13 8.60 -5.63
N SER A 129 6.43 9.78 -5.06
CA SER A 129 5.62 10.99 -5.27
C SER A 129 5.54 11.39 -6.74
N ALA A 130 6.66 11.30 -7.48
CA ALA A 130 6.69 11.59 -8.90
C ALA A 130 5.86 10.58 -9.71
N LYS A 131 5.96 9.28 -9.37
CA LYS A 131 5.22 8.22 -10.07
C LYS A 131 3.70 8.37 -9.98
N ILE A 132 3.18 8.76 -8.82
CA ILE A 132 1.74 9.05 -8.65
C ILE A 132 1.36 10.49 -9.00
N LYS A 133 2.27 11.26 -9.62
CA LYS A 133 2.08 12.68 -9.98
C LYS A 133 1.50 13.49 -8.81
N LYS A 134 2.13 13.38 -7.64
CA LYS A 134 1.71 14.04 -6.39
C LYS A 134 1.48 15.54 -6.64
N ARG A 135 0.31 16.03 -6.23
CA ARG A 135 -0.07 17.46 -6.33
C ARG A 135 0.66 18.29 -5.29
N GLU A 136 0.69 19.61 -5.46
CA GLU A 136 1.41 20.51 -4.53
C GLU A 136 0.83 20.46 -3.11
N ASN A 137 -0.50 20.41 -2.98
CA ASN A 137 -1.21 20.33 -1.71
C ASN A 137 -1.19 18.92 -1.09
N GLU A 138 -0.63 17.92 -1.75
CA GLU A 138 -0.61 16.54 -1.27
C GLU A 138 0.71 16.19 -0.55
N ILE A 139 0.64 15.28 0.41
CA ILE A 139 1.78 14.55 0.96
C ILE A 139 1.63 13.06 0.70
N VAL A 140 2.76 12.35 0.61
CA VAL A 140 2.84 10.88 0.61
C VAL A 140 3.40 10.46 1.97
N PRO A 141 2.55 10.06 2.94
CA PRO A 141 3.01 9.74 4.30
C PRO A 141 3.75 8.41 4.39
N ALA A 142 3.28 7.40 3.67
CA ALA A 142 3.84 6.05 3.63
C ALA A 142 3.50 5.37 2.30
N ILE A 143 4.05 4.17 2.10
CA ILE A 143 3.68 3.24 1.01
C ILE A 143 3.62 1.82 1.58
N THR A 144 3.09 0.87 0.81
CA THR A 144 3.25 -0.56 1.13
C THR A 144 3.58 -1.36 -0.14
N PRO A 145 4.58 -2.25 -0.13
CA PRO A 145 4.62 -3.34 -1.10
C PRO A 145 3.35 -4.20 -0.97
N ILE A 146 3.00 -4.85 -2.06
CA ILE A 146 1.93 -5.84 -2.12
C ILE A 146 2.34 -6.98 -3.04
N GLY A 147 2.04 -8.21 -2.66
CA GLY A 147 2.39 -9.38 -3.47
C GLY A 147 2.11 -10.68 -2.76
N TYR A 148 2.50 -11.79 -3.38
CA TYR A 148 2.35 -13.11 -2.79
C TYR A 148 3.46 -13.36 -1.76
N PRO A 149 3.10 -13.59 -0.48
CA PRO A 149 4.08 -13.89 0.55
C PRO A 149 4.72 -15.26 0.28
N VAL A 150 6.01 -15.39 0.58
CA VAL A 150 6.70 -16.70 0.61
C VAL A 150 6.58 -17.33 2.00
N ASP A 151 7.25 -18.47 2.22
CA ASP A 151 7.32 -19.08 3.54
C ASP A 151 7.86 -18.11 4.60
N ARG A 152 7.25 -18.12 5.78
CA ARG A 152 7.63 -17.21 6.88
C ARG A 152 9.09 -17.40 7.25
N THR A 153 9.81 -16.29 7.31
CA THR A 153 11.17 -16.25 7.85
C THR A 153 11.18 -15.47 9.17
N SER A 154 12.36 -15.33 9.79
CA SER A 154 12.52 -14.51 11.00
C SER A 154 12.20 -13.02 10.79
N ARG A 155 12.10 -12.54 9.53
CA ARG A 155 11.72 -11.16 9.21
C ARG A 155 10.21 -10.88 9.33
N GLU A 156 9.41 -11.94 9.46
CA GLU A 156 7.95 -11.90 9.51
C GLU A 156 7.39 -12.25 10.92
N ILE A 157 8.28 -12.48 11.89
CA ILE A 157 7.98 -12.73 13.31
C ILE A 157 7.85 -11.41 14.06
#